data_AF-A0A116KG53-F1
#
_entry.id   AF-A0A116KG53-F1
#
_cell.length_a   1.000
_cell.length_b   1.000
_cell.length_c   1.000
_cell.angle_alpha   90.00
_cell.angle_beta   90.00
_cell.angle_gamma   90.00
#
_symmetry.space_group_name_H-M   'P 1'
#
loop_
_entity.id
_entity.type
_entity.pdbx_description
1 polymer ?
#
loop_
_entity_poly.entity_id
_entity_poly.type
_entity_poly.pdbx_seq_one_letter_code
_entity_poly.pdbx_strand_id
1 'polypeptide(L)' 'MQPTYNIDNPNLSYEAKQDLWETVFGLQKVDGLTPSVYMEELADRQARGEYTYEQVYQKITKYHQSTDASTQEADIVSL' A
#
# COMPACT_ATOMS: atom_id res chain seq x y z
N MET A 1 -2.77 -15.95 -3.68
CA MET A 1 -1.57 -15.88 -4.55
C MET A 1 -0.81 -14.63 -4.16
N GLN A 2 0.52 -14.63 -4.16
CA GLN A 2 1.29 -13.39 -4.05
C GLN A 2 1.21 -12.66 -5.41
N PRO A 3 0.87 -11.36 -5.45
CA PRO A 3 0.88 -10.59 -6.68
C PRO A 3 2.30 -10.41 -7.19
N THR A 4 2.47 -10.44 -8.51
CA THR A 4 3.72 -10.09 -9.18
C THR A 4 3.64 -8.65 -9.68
N TYR A 5 4.55 -7.79 -9.20
CA TYR A 5 4.56 -6.38 -9.55
C TYR A 5 5.48 -6.13 -10.75
N ASN A 6 4.89 -5.72 -11.87
CA ASN A 6 5.64 -5.17 -13.01
C ASN A 6 5.66 -3.65 -12.87
N ILE A 7 6.83 -3.11 -12.54
CA ILE A 7 7.00 -1.67 -12.34
C ILE A 7 7.50 -1.05 -13.66
N ASP A 8 6.62 -0.31 -14.35
CA ASP A 8 6.93 0.33 -15.63
C ASP A 8 8.12 1.29 -15.54
N ASN A 9 8.23 2.03 -14.43
CA ASN A 9 9.38 2.86 -14.11
C ASN A 9 9.85 2.63 -12.66
N PRO A 10 10.91 1.84 -12.43
CA PRO A 10 11.40 1.56 -11.09
C PRO A 10 12.07 2.77 -10.42
N ASN A 11 12.45 3.80 -11.20
CA ASN A 11 13.25 4.93 -10.75
C ASN A 11 12.44 6.22 -10.53
N LEU A 12 11.15 6.08 -10.18
CA LEU A 12 10.35 7.23 -9.75
C LEU A 12 10.95 7.90 -8.51
N SER A 13 10.85 9.23 -8.43
CA SER A 13 11.22 9.98 -7.23
C SER A 13 10.32 9.62 -6.05
N TYR A 14 10.75 10.01 -4.85
CA TYR A 14 9.95 9.84 -3.65
C TYR A 14 8.59 10.53 -3.79
N GLU A 15 8.58 11.78 -4.27
CA GLU A 15 7.35 12.58 -4.46
C GLU A 15 6.40 11.90 -5.44
N ALA A 16 6.91 11.42 -6.58
CA ALA A 16 6.07 10.72 -7.55
C ALA A 16 5.48 9.41 -6.99
N LYS A 17 6.22 8.68 -6.16
CA LYS A 17 5.69 7.48 -5.49
C LYS A 17 4.67 7.84 -4.43
N GLN A 18 4.92 8.90 -3.66
CA GLN A 18 3.99 9.39 -2.65
C GLN A 18 2.66 9.84 -3.30
N ASP A 19 2.70 10.60 -4.39
CA ASP A 19 1.51 11.05 -5.13
C ASP A 19 0.68 9.85 -5.64
N LEU A 20 1.34 8.78 -6.09
CA LEU A 20 0.66 7.55 -6.49
C LEU A 20 -0.04 6.88 -5.30
N TRP A 21 0.62 6.76 -4.16
CA TRP A 21 0.01 6.22 -2.93
C TRP A 21 -1.18 7.05 -2.47
N GLU A 22 -1.05 8.37 -2.44
CA GLU A 22 -2.13 9.29 -2.06
C GLU A 22 -3.31 9.20 -3.04
N THR A 23 -3.04 9.04 -4.34
CA THR A 23 -4.08 8.81 -5.35
C THR A 23 -4.85 7.53 -5.06
N VAL A 24 -4.16 6.44 -4.76
CA VAL A 24 -4.79 5.14 -4.48
C VAL A 24 -5.61 5.19 -3.19
N PHE A 25 -5.12 5.83 -2.12
CA PHE A 25 -5.90 6.05 -0.90
C PHE A 25 -7.13 6.93 -1.15
N GLY A 26 -6.99 7.95 -2.00
CA GLY A 26 -8.11 8.77 -2.46
C GLY A 26 -9.19 7.96 -3.14
N LEU A 27 -8.83 6.96 -3.96
CA LEU A 27 -9.79 6.05 -4.60
C LEU A 27 -10.53 5.20 -3.56
N GLN A 28 -9.85 4.65 -2.55
CA GLN A 28 -10.52 3.89 -1.48
C GLN A 28 -11.57 4.74 -0.74
N LYS A 29 -11.26 6.03 -0.53
CA LYS A 29 -12.18 6.97 0.14
C LYS A 29 -13.46 7.22 -0.65
N VAL A 30 -13.42 7.15 -1.98
CA VAL A 30 -14.63 7.26 -2.83
C VAL A 30 -15.61 6.13 -2.53
N ASP A 31 -15.09 4.94 -2.20
CA ASP A 31 -15.88 3.76 -1.81
C ASP A 31 -16.26 3.76 -0.32
N GLY A 32 -15.92 4.82 0.43
CA GLY A 32 -16.18 4.92 1.86
C GLY A 32 -15.23 4.08 2.72
N LEU A 33 -14.15 3.55 2.13
CA LEU A 33 -13.14 2.77 2.81
C LEU A 33 -11.98 3.67 3.27
N THR A 34 -11.32 3.30 4.35
CA THR A 34 -10.14 4.02 4.87
C THR A 34 -9.04 3.02 5.17
N PRO A 35 -7.83 3.18 4.60
CA PRO A 35 -6.68 2.35 4.95
C PRO A 35 -6.33 2.43 6.44
N SER A 36 -5.63 1.42 6.95
CA SER A 36 -5.03 1.50 8.27
C SER A 36 -3.86 2.48 8.30
N VAL A 37 -3.59 3.03 9.48
CA VAL A 37 -2.37 3.80 9.75
C VAL A 37 -1.11 2.99 9.39
N TYR A 38 -1.15 1.66 9.61
CA TYR A 38 -0.03 0.81 9.25
C TYR A 38 0.22 0.75 7.74
N MET A 39 -0.84 0.76 6.92
CA MET A 39 -0.71 0.82 5.47
C MET A 39 -0.13 2.16 5.00
N GLU A 40 -0.54 3.27 5.60
CA GLU A 40 0.06 4.60 5.33
C GLU A 40 1.57 4.62 5.64
N GLU A 41 1.98 4.04 6.77
CA GLU A 41 3.40 3.90 7.12
C GLU A 41 4.18 3.03 6.11
N LEU A 42 3.59 1.93 5.65
CA LEU A 42 4.23 1.07 4.66
C LEU A 42 4.37 1.77 3.30
N ALA A 43 3.37 2.55 2.89
CA ALA A 43 3.39 3.36 1.67
C ALA A 43 4.51 4.40 1.70
N ASP A 44 4.67 5.16 2.79
CA ASP A 44 5.77 6.13 2.94
C ASP A 44 7.14 5.45 2.86
N ARG A 45 7.34 4.34 3.59
CA ARG A 45 8.60 3.57 3.56
C ARG A 45 8.89 3.00 2.17
N GLN A 46 7.86 2.53 1.47
CA GLN A 46 8.01 2.08 0.09
C GLN A 46 8.42 3.26 -0.80
N ALA A 47 7.74 4.41 -0.71
CA ALA A 47 8.07 5.61 -1.47
C ALA A 47 9.53 6.05 -1.25
N ARG A 48 10.05 5.93 -0.02
CA ARG A 48 11.46 6.17 0.35
C ARG A 48 12.44 5.13 -0.20
N GLY A 49 11.95 4.01 -0.72
CA GLY A 49 12.75 2.90 -1.24
C GLY A 49 13.21 1.91 -0.16
N GLU A 50 12.68 1.98 1.06
CA GLU A 50 13.01 1.04 2.14
C GLU A 50 12.37 -0.34 1.93
N TYR A 51 11.23 -0.37 1.25
CA TYR A 51 10.52 -1.60 0.90
C TYR A 51 10.21 -1.68 -0.59
N THR A 52 10.17 -2.91 -1.10
CA THR A 52 9.53 -3.24 -2.38
C THR A 52 8.01 -3.41 -2.17
N TYR A 53 7.22 -3.27 -3.24
CA TYR A 53 5.78 -3.58 -3.19
C TYR A 53 5.49 -5.00 -2.69
N GLU A 54 6.34 -5.97 -3.05
CA GLU A 54 6.22 -7.35 -2.55
C GLU A 54 6.40 -7.42 -1.03
N GLN A 55 7.38 -6.69 -0.48
CA GLN A 55 7.60 -6.64 0.97
C GLN A 55 6.44 -5.93 1.69
N VAL A 56 5.86 -4.89 1.08
CA VAL A 56 4.64 -4.24 1.61
C VAL A 56 3.50 -5.24 1.66
N TYR A 57 3.24 -5.95 0.55
CA TYR A 57 2.20 -6.98 0.47
C TYR A 57 2.36 -8.06 1.55
N GLN A 58 3.58 -8.58 1.73
CA GLN A 58 3.86 -9.59 2.76
C GLN A 58 3.58 -9.05 4.18
N LYS A 59 3.97 -7.81 4.47
CA LYS A 59 3.76 -7.18 5.77
C LYS A 59 2.29 -6.91 6.07
N ILE A 60 1.56 -6.33 5.12
CA ILE A 60 0.15 -5.98 5.33
C ILE A 60 -0.72 -7.25 5.40
N THR A 61 -0.41 -8.26 4.59
CA THR A 61 -1.08 -9.57 4.68
C THR A 61 -0.89 -10.18 6.06
N LYS A 62 0.34 -10.12 6.60
CA LYS A 62 0.64 -10.63 7.94
C LYS A 62 -0.05 -9.82 9.04
N TYR A 63 -0.11 -8.49 8.91
CA TYR A 63 -0.81 -7.61 9.84
C TYR A 63 -2.28 -8.00 10.01
N HIS A 64 -2.97 -8.33 8.91
CA HIS A 64 -4.37 -8.75 8.89
C HIS A 64 -4.62 -10.22 9.30
N GLN A 65 -3.57 -11.01 9.53
CA GLN A 65 -3.73 -12.35 10.14
C GLN A 65 -4.04 -12.28 11.64
N SER A 66 -3.71 -11.16 12.29
CA SER A 66 -3.81 -10.99 13.75
C SER A 66 -4.59 -9.75 14.17
N THR A 67 -5.22 -9.04 13.23
CA THR A 67 -5.91 -7.77 13.45
C THR A 67 -7.35 -7.87 12.93
N ASP A 68 -8.22 -6.96 13.38
CA ASP A 68 -9.57 -6.82 12.84
C ASP A 68 -9.56 -6.46 11.35
N ALA A 69 -10.56 -6.97 10.62
CA ALA A 69 -10.62 -6.88 9.16
C ALA A 69 -11.18 -5.55 8.63
N SER A 70 -11.53 -4.59 9.49
CA SER A 70 -12.19 -3.32 9.09
C SER A 70 -11.44 -2.49 8.07
N THR A 71 -10.10 -2.59 8.01
CA THR A 71 -9.28 -1.89 7.01
C THR A 71 -8.67 -2.83 5.97
N GLN A 72 -8.92 -4.15 6.07
CA GLN A 72 -8.23 -5.15 5.25
C GLN A 72 -8.49 -4.95 3.76
N GLU A 73 -9.72 -4.62 3.38
CA GLU A 73 -10.07 -4.37 1.99
C GLU A 73 -9.30 -3.16 1.44
N ALA A 74 -9.39 -2.02 2.13
CA ALA A 74 -8.70 -0.79 1.75
C ALA A 74 -7.18 -0.99 1.64
N ASP A 75 -6.60 -1.74 2.59
CA ASP A 75 -5.17 -1.96 2.67
C ASP A 75 -4.64 -2.87 1.56
N ILE A 76 -5.36 -3.96 1.26
CA ILE A 76 -4.94 -4.94 0.25
C ILE A 76 -5.20 -4.43 -1.17
N VAL A 77 -6.29 -3.71 -1.41
CA VAL A 77 -6.63 -3.16 -2.73
C VAL A 77 -5.76 -1.95 -3.09
N SER A 78 -5.13 -1.31 -2.10
CA SER A 78 -4.23 -0.19 -2.35
C SER A 78 -2.87 -0.59 -2.96
N LEU A 79 -2.58 -1.89 -3.07
CA LEU A 79 -1.32 -2.46 -3.58
C LEU A 79 -1.44 -2.93 -5.03
#